data_AF-A0A7C6L5T1-F1
#
_entry.id   AF-A0A7C6L5T1-F1
#
_cell.length_a   1.000
_cell.length_b   1.000
_cell.length_c   1.000
_cell.angle_alpha   90.00
_cell.angle_beta   90.00
_cell.angle_gamma   90.00
#
_symmetry.space_group_name_H-M   'P 1'
#
loop_
_entity.id
_entity.type
_entity.pdbx_description
1 polymer ?
#
loop_
_entity_poly.entity_id
_entity_poly.type
_entity_poly.pdbx_seq_one_letter_code
_entity_poly.pdbx_strand_id
1 'polypeptide(L)'
;MINGNTDKSITEFPNSLYPRLGNEIDIEPIYTKWTEKQIKKIKKKLTFWSPERAEKTFNAQYVITFPIKDKKSVYMDKYAHKLQLKMIKWGQDFSVSFLVTKKGERNMDKYIRDVERAFWFED
;
A
#
# COMPACT_ATOMS: atom_id res chain seq x y z
N MET A 1 -7.65 4.59 24.43
CA MET A 1 -8.20 5.60 23.50
C MET A 1 -7.00 6.33 22.91
N ILE A 2 -6.68 6.10 21.64
CA ILE A 2 -5.63 6.85 20.95
C ILE A 2 -6.32 8.12 20.44
N ASN A 3 -5.96 9.28 20.98
CA ASN A 3 -6.44 10.57 20.48
C ASN A 3 -5.88 10.76 19.06
N GLY A 4 -6.65 10.35 18.06
CA GLY A 4 -6.32 10.51 16.65
C GLY A 4 -6.63 11.93 16.21
N ASN A 5 -5.82 12.91 16.60
CA ASN A 5 -5.80 14.18 15.87
C ASN A 5 -5.22 13.89 14.49
N THR A 6 -6.09 13.70 13.51
CA THR A 6 -5.72 13.62 12.10
C THR A 6 -5.21 14.97 11.65
N ASP A 7 -3.94 15.02 11.25
CA ASP A 7 -3.33 16.25 10.75
C ASP A 7 -3.77 16.49 9.31
N LYS A 8 -4.85 17.25 9.16
CA LYS A 8 -5.43 17.60 7.85
C LYS A 8 -4.52 18.54 7.04
N SER A 9 -3.42 19.05 7.60
CA SER A 9 -2.43 19.85 6.86
C SER A 9 -1.56 19.01 5.93
N ILE A 10 -1.53 17.68 6.11
CA ILE A 10 -0.81 16.76 5.23
C ILE A 10 -1.60 16.61 3.92
N THR A 11 -1.17 17.33 2.89
CA THR A 11 -1.79 17.32 1.57
C THR A 11 -1.01 16.48 0.54
N GLU A 12 0.28 16.24 0.79
CA GLU A 12 1.16 15.49 -0.11
C GLU A 12 1.44 14.07 0.39
N PHE A 13 1.85 13.20 -0.54
CA PHE A 13 2.29 11.85 -0.21
C PHE A 13 3.51 11.91 0.73
N PRO A 14 3.43 11.41 1.97
CA PRO A 14 4.48 11.66 2.95
C PRO A 14 5.79 10.97 2.55
N ASN A 15 6.87 11.74 2.41
CA ASN A 15 8.21 11.19 2.12
C ASN A 15 8.67 10.17 3.18
N SER A 16 8.19 10.31 4.42
CA SER A 16 8.42 9.38 5.53
C SER A 16 7.86 7.98 5.28
N LEU A 17 6.94 7.79 4.33
CA LEU A 17 6.43 6.47 3.96
C LEU A 17 7.40 5.67 3.07
N TYR A 18 8.28 6.32 2.31
CA TYR A 18 9.20 5.59 1.42
C TYR A 18 10.09 4.60 2.16
N PRO A 19 10.70 4.92 3.32
CA PRO A 19 11.42 3.95 4.14
C PRO A 19 10.62 2.68 4.46
N ARG A 20 9.37 2.84 4.90
CA ARG A 20 8.49 1.72 5.25
C ARG A 20 8.14 0.88 4.01
N LEU A 21 7.79 1.54 2.91
CA LEU A 21 7.48 0.89 1.64
C LEU A 21 8.68 0.15 1.05
N GLY A 22 9.89 0.70 1.20
CA GLY A 22 11.11 0.05 0.75
C GLY A 22 11.33 -1.29 1.44
N ASN A 23 11.10 -1.37 2.75
CA ASN A 23 11.14 -2.63 3.49
C ASN A 23 10.09 -3.64 2.99
N GLU A 24 8.83 -3.21 2.78
CA GLU A 24 7.73 -4.07 2.29
C GLU A 24 7.98 -4.60 0.85
N ILE A 25 8.80 -3.89 0.07
CA ILE A 25 9.10 -4.18 -1.34
C ILE A 25 10.50 -4.81 -1.53
N ASP A 26 11.17 -5.17 -0.43
CA ASP A 26 12.50 -5.80 -0.39
C ASP A 26 13.57 -4.93 -1.09
N ILE A 27 13.62 -3.65 -0.71
CA ILE A 27 14.68 -2.71 -1.08
C ILE A 27 15.34 -2.26 0.22
N GLU A 28 16.58 -2.66 0.46
CA GLU A 28 17.29 -2.31 1.71
C GLU A 28 17.85 -0.88 1.68
N PRO A 29 17.90 -0.17 2.83
CA PRO A 29 18.59 1.11 2.98
C PRO A 29 20.12 0.94 2.91
N ILE A 30 20.84 2.01 2.55
CA ILE A 30 22.32 2.04 2.58
C ILE A 30 22.75 2.79 3.84
N TYR A 31 23.58 2.17 4.70
CA TYR A 31 24.09 2.77 5.93
C TYR A 31 22.99 3.50 6.73
N THR A 32 21.88 2.81 6.97
CA THR A 32 20.66 3.31 7.67
C THR A 32 19.94 4.50 7.02
N LYS A 33 20.36 4.96 5.84
CA LYS A 33 19.74 6.05 5.08
C LYS A 33 19.15 5.59 3.76
N TRP A 34 18.11 6.29 3.34
CA TRP A 34 17.49 6.11 2.04
C TRP A 34 18.03 7.13 1.06
N THR A 35 18.73 6.66 0.04
CA THR A 35 19.22 7.50 -1.07
C THR A 35 18.09 7.84 -2.02
N GLU A 36 18.21 8.96 -2.74
CA GLU A 36 17.27 9.33 -3.81
C GLU A 36 17.13 8.23 -4.87
N LYS A 37 18.23 7.53 -5.17
CA LYS A 37 18.24 6.38 -6.09
C LYS A 37 17.36 5.24 -5.58
N GLN A 38 17.37 4.95 -4.27
CA GLN A 38 16.49 3.95 -3.66
C GLN A 38 15.04 4.42 -3.66
N ILE A 39 14.77 5.67 -3.29
CA ILE A 39 13.42 6.25 -3.35
C ILE A 39 12.85 6.18 -4.77
N LYS A 40 13.67 6.49 -5.79
CA LYS A 40 13.28 6.35 -7.20
C LYS A 40 12.98 4.90 -7.58
N LYS A 41 13.72 3.92 -7.05
CA LYS A 41 13.42 2.49 -7.25
C LYS A 41 12.11 2.08 -6.59
N ILE A 42 11.82 2.58 -5.39
CA ILE A 42 10.55 2.34 -4.69
C ILE A 42 9.40 2.91 -5.51
N LYS A 43 9.46 4.20 -5.87
CA LYS A 43 8.45 4.89 -6.69
C LYS A 43 8.10 4.12 -7.96
N LYS A 44 9.11 3.56 -8.66
CA LYS A 44 8.90 2.76 -9.87
C LYS A 44 8.12 1.46 -9.68
N LYS A 45 8.07 0.93 -8.46
CA LYS A 45 7.33 -0.30 -8.12
C LYS A 45 5.93 -0.03 -7.57
N LEU A 46 5.62 1.23 -7.24
CA LEU A 46 4.31 1.65 -6.79
C LEU A 46 3.44 1.95 -8.00
N THR A 47 2.20 1.48 -7.97
CA THR A 47 1.15 1.91 -8.88
C THR A 47 0.21 2.82 -8.12
N PHE A 48 0.20 4.10 -8.48
CA PHE A 48 -0.73 5.07 -7.93
C PHE A 48 -2.05 5.01 -8.71
N TRP A 49 -3.16 4.99 -7.99
CA TRP A 49 -4.46 5.25 -8.61
C TRP A 49 -4.59 6.74 -8.94
N SER A 50 -5.48 7.09 -9.87
CA SER A 50 -5.80 8.49 -10.09
C SER A 50 -6.39 9.10 -8.80
N PRO A 51 -6.11 10.38 -8.51
CA PRO A 51 -6.68 11.06 -7.34
C PRO A 51 -8.21 10.94 -7.27
N GLU A 52 -8.88 11.17 -8.40
CA GLU A 52 -10.34 11.05 -8.53
C GLU A 52 -10.85 9.65 -8.13
N ARG A 53 -10.15 8.59 -8.54
CA ARG A 53 -10.53 7.22 -8.17
C ARG A 53 -10.30 6.98 -6.67
N ALA A 54 -9.17 7.42 -6.14
CA ALA A 54 -8.86 7.26 -4.72
C ALA A 54 -9.92 7.93 -3.82
N GLU A 55 -10.32 9.15 -4.19
CA GLU A 55 -11.35 9.92 -3.50
C GLU A 55 -12.73 9.26 -3.62
N LYS A 56 -13.19 8.95 -4.84
CA LYS A 56 -14.52 8.38 -5.06
C LYS A 56 -14.71 6.97 -4.51
N THR A 57 -13.62 6.21 -4.35
CA THR A 57 -13.71 4.81 -3.91
C THR A 57 -13.49 4.64 -2.41
N PHE A 58 -12.59 5.40 -1.80
CA PHE A 58 -12.22 5.21 -0.39
C PHE A 58 -12.25 6.50 0.44
N ASN A 59 -12.61 7.64 -0.14
CA ASN A 59 -12.40 8.97 0.45
C ASN A 59 -10.94 9.20 0.88
N ALA A 60 -9.99 8.68 0.11
CA ALA A 60 -8.57 8.72 0.42
C ALA A 60 -7.83 9.72 -0.48
N GLN A 61 -6.76 10.34 0.04
CA GLN A 61 -5.88 11.21 -0.75
C GLN A 61 -5.02 10.39 -1.71
N TYR A 62 -4.56 9.22 -1.27
CA TYR A 62 -3.76 8.33 -2.10
C TYR A 62 -4.21 6.89 -1.94
N VAL A 63 -4.22 6.18 -3.06
CA VAL A 63 -4.30 4.72 -3.09
C VAL A 63 -3.14 4.22 -3.92
N ILE A 64 -2.34 3.33 -3.33
CA ILE A 64 -1.22 2.70 -4.01
C ILE A 64 -1.36 1.19 -3.96
N THR A 65 -0.89 0.55 -5.02
CA THR A 65 -0.68 -0.89 -5.04
C THR A 65 0.76 -1.23 -5.39
N PHE A 66 1.26 -2.33 -4.83
CA PHE A 66 2.62 -2.82 -5.14
C PHE A 66 2.75 -4.31 -4.82
N PRO A 67 3.62 -5.05 -5.53
CA PRO A 67 3.92 -6.42 -5.18
C PRO A 67 4.72 -6.47 -3.87
N ILE A 68 4.36 -7.40 -2.99
CA ILE A 68 5.09 -7.66 -1.75
C ILE A 68 6.11 -8.76 -2.04
N LYS A 69 7.35 -8.58 -1.58
CA LYS A 69 8.41 -9.61 -1.66
C LYS A 69 8.73 -10.15 -0.26
N ASP A 70 7.71 -10.53 0.50
CA ASP A 70 7.95 -11.28 1.72
C ASP A 70 8.15 -12.75 1.36
N LYS A 71 9.36 -13.25 1.61
CA LYS A 71 9.74 -14.64 1.34
C LYS A 71 9.25 -15.61 2.42
N LYS A 72 8.85 -15.10 3.59
CA LYS A 72 8.46 -15.94 4.74
C LYS A 72 6.99 -16.35 4.74
N SER A 73 6.22 -15.84 3.80
CA SER A 73 4.77 -15.89 3.82
C SER A 73 4.16 -16.73 2.70
N VAL A 74 4.99 -17.60 2.12
CA VAL A 74 4.49 -18.75 1.37
C VAL A 74 3.85 -19.71 2.38
N TYR A 75 2.63 -19.39 2.83
CA TYR A 75 1.88 -20.24 3.75
C TYR A 75 1.73 -21.62 3.08
N MET A 76 2.49 -22.60 3.58
CA MET A 76 2.51 -23.99 3.12
C MET A 76 2.77 -24.16 1.61
N ASP A 77 3.66 -23.37 1.00
CA ASP A 77 3.99 -23.47 -0.45
C ASP A 77 2.80 -23.23 -1.42
N LYS A 78 1.65 -22.79 -0.89
CA LYS A 78 0.38 -22.72 -1.63
C LYS A 78 -0.01 -21.30 -2.02
N TYR A 79 0.37 -20.32 -1.21
CA TYR A 79 -0.01 -18.92 -1.37
C TYR A 79 1.18 -18.07 -1.78
N ALA A 80 0.97 -17.18 -2.74
CA ALA A 80 1.92 -16.16 -3.12
C ALA A 80 1.41 -14.80 -2.62
N HIS A 81 2.31 -14.01 -2.03
CA HIS A 81 2.08 -12.59 -1.82
C HIS A 81 2.01 -11.90 -3.17
N LYS A 82 0.81 -11.45 -3.54
CA LYS A 82 0.59 -10.91 -4.88
C LYS A 82 0.60 -9.40 -4.90
N LEU A 83 -0.09 -8.79 -3.95
CA LEU A 83 -0.37 -7.36 -3.99
C LEU A 83 -0.63 -6.82 -2.59
N GLN A 84 -0.05 -5.66 -2.28
CA GLN A 84 -0.51 -4.77 -1.22
C GLN A 84 -1.42 -3.73 -1.85
N LEU A 85 -2.57 -3.46 -1.25
CA LEU A 85 -3.37 -2.25 -1.46
C LEU A 85 -3.21 -1.39 -0.21
N LYS A 86 -2.79 -0.13 -0.37
CA LYS A 86 -2.62 0.81 0.73
C LYS A 86 -3.38 2.09 0.42
N MET A 87 -4.27 2.49 1.31
CA MET A 87 -5.08 3.70 1.24
C MET A 87 -4.58 4.68 2.30
N ILE A 88 -4.41 5.95 1.93
CA ILE A 88 -3.76 6.97 2.77
C ILE A 88 -4.62 8.22 2.82
N LYS A 89 -4.87 8.72 4.03
CA LYS A 89 -5.59 9.97 4.31
C LYS A 89 -5.00 10.66 5.55
N TRP A 90 -4.67 11.94 5.42
CA TRP A 90 -4.11 12.80 6.48
C TRP A 90 -2.92 12.16 7.22
N GLY A 91 -2.01 11.56 6.44
CA GLY A 91 -0.84 10.85 6.94
C GLY A 91 -1.11 9.48 7.59
N GLN A 92 -2.37 9.10 7.80
CA GLN A 92 -2.75 7.75 8.24
C GLN A 92 -2.86 6.80 7.04
N ASP A 93 -2.53 5.53 7.25
CA ASP A 93 -2.61 4.50 6.22
C ASP A 93 -3.35 3.24 6.68
N PHE A 94 -4.22 2.72 5.83
CA PHE A 94 -4.84 1.41 5.94
C PHE A 94 -4.32 0.51 4.83
N SER A 95 -4.15 -0.77 5.11
CA SER A 95 -3.38 -1.69 4.25
C SER A 95 -4.05 -3.06 4.19
N VAL A 96 -4.35 -3.54 2.97
CA VAL A 96 -4.83 -4.90 2.70
C VAL A 96 -3.79 -5.68 1.91
N SER A 97 -3.32 -6.79 2.48
CA SER A 97 -2.39 -7.70 1.82
C SER A 97 -3.15 -8.86 1.17
N PHE A 98 -3.01 -9.04 -0.14
CA PHE A 98 -3.63 -10.15 -0.87
C PHE A 98 -2.65 -11.34 -0.98
N LEU A 99 -2.89 -12.34 -0.15
CA LEU A 99 -2.26 -13.66 -0.22
C LEU A 99 -3.17 -14.59 -1.01
N VAL A 100 -2.73 -15.02 -2.20
CA VAL A 100 -3.58 -15.79 -3.11
C VAL A 100 -2.85 -17.02 -3.64
N THR A 101 -3.61 -18.06 -3.95
CA THR A 101 -3.08 -19.20 -4.72
C THR A 101 -2.95 -18.82 -6.19
N LYS A 102 -2.24 -19.63 -6.99
CA LYS A 102 -2.17 -19.46 -8.46
C LYS A 102 -3.55 -19.39 -9.12
N LYS A 103 -4.54 -20.15 -8.61
CA LYS A 103 -5.92 -20.09 -9.09
C LYS A 103 -6.63 -18.81 -8.64
N GLY A 104 -6.41 -18.41 -7.39
CA GLY A 104 -7.01 -17.20 -6.80
C GLY A 104 -6.51 -15.91 -7.42
N GLU A 105 -5.28 -15.89 -7.95
CA GLU A 105 -4.70 -14.73 -8.64
C GLU A 105 -5.56 -14.22 -9.81
N ARG A 106 -6.26 -15.12 -10.51
CA ARG A 106 -7.15 -14.75 -11.62
C ARG A 106 -8.37 -13.94 -11.16
N ASN A 107 -8.64 -13.88 -9.85
CA ASN A 107 -9.77 -13.18 -9.26
C ASN A 107 -9.37 -11.90 -8.52
N MET A 108 -8.15 -11.38 -8.71
CA MET A 108 -7.66 -10.20 -7.99
C MET A 108 -8.59 -8.99 -8.09
N ASP A 109 -9.15 -8.71 -9.27
CA ASP A 109 -10.10 -7.60 -9.46
C ASP A 109 -11.36 -7.76 -8.63
N LYS A 110 -11.83 -9.00 -8.42
CA LYS A 110 -12.95 -9.26 -7.52
C LYS A 110 -12.58 -8.90 -6.08
N TYR A 111 -11.43 -9.35 -5.60
CA TYR A 111 -11.02 -9.09 -4.22
C TYR A 111 -10.79 -7.61 -3.94
N ILE A 112 -10.23 -6.87 -4.91
CA ILE A 112 -10.13 -5.41 -4.81
C ILE A 112 -11.53 -4.79 -4.71
N ARG A 113 -12.46 -5.16 -5.59
CA ARG A 113 -13.86 -4.66 -5.54
C ARG A 113 -14.57 -4.99 -4.23
N ASP A 114 -14.28 -6.13 -3.62
CA ASP A 114 -14.84 -6.49 -2.31
C ASP A 114 -14.32 -5.53 -1.22
N VAL A 115 -13.05 -5.11 -1.28
CA VAL A 115 -12.49 -4.07 -0.39
C VAL A 115 -13.10 -2.70 -0.67
N GLU A 116 -13.27 -2.33 -1.95
CA GLU A 116 -13.92 -1.08 -2.38
C GLU A 116 -15.34 -0.93 -1.81
N ARG A 117 -16.04 -2.04 -1.54
CA ARG A 117 -17.39 -2.05 -0.95
C ARG A 117 -17.41 -2.08 0.58
N ALA A 118 -16.30 -2.46 1.20
CA ALA A 118 -16.23 -2.75 2.63
C ALA A 118 -15.57 -1.63 3.44
N PHE A 119 -14.85 -0.71 2.80
CA PHE A 119 -14.06 0.28 3.48
C PHE A 119 -14.29 1.68 2.90
N TRP A 120 -14.42 2.66 3.79
CA TRP A 120 -14.52 4.07 3.48
C TRP A 120 -13.85 4.86 4.61
N PHE A 121 -13.04 5.87 4.29
CA PHE A 121 -12.56 6.81 5.32
C PHE A 121 -13.66 7.82 5.65
N GLU A 122 -14.08 7.84 6.91
CA GLU A 122 -14.87 8.95 7.46
C GLU A 122 -14.00 10.21 7.62
N ASP A 123 -14.65 11.38 7.69
CA ASP A 123 -14.00 12.70 7.81
C ASP A 123 -13.89 13.24 9.24
#